data_AF-A0A6N7BHB7-F1
#
_entry.id   AF-A0A6N7BHB7-F1
#
_cell.length_a   1.000
_cell.length_b   1.000
_cell.length_c   1.000
_cell.angle_alpha   90.00
_cell.angle_beta   90.00
_cell.angle_gamma   90.00
#
_symmetry.space_group_name_H-M   'P 1'
#
loop_
_entity.id
_entity.type
_entity.pdbx_description
1 polymer ?
#
loop_
_entity_poly.entity_id
_entity_poly.type
_entity_poly.pdbx_seq_one_letter_code
_entity_poly.pdbx_strand_id
1 'polypeptide(L)'
;MKKIILVALIFLTGEAIAQTDTTLVQQNLETILEDASEGVDDSQLYDILEYLTQNPIPLNTASINELLKIPFMDRVTAAAIIRHRNVLGGIYNIDQMRFIEDVSFELVQKIVPFIKLGDGQPPTFNEIFDENLQLFNLNFRTRGLYDFQKDRGFESGTYPNSRWKL
;
A
#
# COMPACT_ATOMS: atom_id res chain seq x y z
N MET A 1 -1.45 14.64 54.92
CA MET A 1 -0.76 15.78 54.27
C MET A 1 0.27 15.35 53.22
N LYS A 2 1.25 14.46 53.52
CA LYS A 2 2.23 13.99 52.52
C LYS A 2 1.64 13.35 51.24
N LYS A 3 0.51 12.63 51.34
CA LYS A 3 -0.14 11.98 50.19
C LYS A 3 -0.81 12.98 49.21
N ILE A 4 -1.23 14.15 49.70
CA ILE A 4 -1.86 15.19 48.87
C ILE A 4 -0.81 15.91 48.01
N ILE A 5 0.38 16.13 48.58
CA ILE A 5 1.52 16.74 47.87
C ILE A 5 1.97 15.86 46.71
N LEU A 6 1.92 14.53 46.88
CA LEU A 6 2.38 13.58 45.86
C LEU A 6 1.42 13.52 44.65
N VAL A 7 0.11 13.69 44.88
CA VAL A 7 -0.90 13.78 43.81
C VAL A 7 -0.76 15.09 43.02
N ALA A 8 -0.45 16.20 43.70
CA ALA A 8 -0.20 17.48 43.03
C ALA A 8 1.06 17.45 42.13
N LEU A 9 2.08 16.68 42.52
CA LEU A 9 3.32 16.55 41.74
C LEU A 9 3.12 15.80 40.42
N ILE A 10 2.20 14.83 40.38
CA ILE A 10 1.88 14.04 39.17
C ILE A 10 1.15 14.90 38.12
N PHE A 11 0.37 15.89 38.55
CA PHE A 11 -0.27 16.84 37.63
C PHE A 11 0.72 17.83 36.99
N LEU A 12 1.92 18.03 37.58
CA LEU A 12 2.92 18.94 37.04
C LEU A 12 3.78 18.35 35.91
N THR A 13 3.75 17.03 35.71
CA THR A 13 4.56 16.32 34.71
C THR A 13 3.75 15.84 33.50
N GLY A 14 2.52 16.34 33.33
CA GLY A 14 1.75 16.07 32.13
C GLY A 14 2.34 16.84 30.96
N GLU A 15 2.92 16.12 29.98
CA GLU A 15 3.27 16.66 28.68
C GLU A 15 1.99 17.21 28.02
N ALA A 16 1.83 18.53 28.01
CA ALA A 16 0.71 19.19 27.36
C ALA A 16 0.96 19.26 25.85
N ILE A 17 0.42 18.30 25.10
CA ILE A 17 0.35 18.37 23.63
C ILE A 17 -0.73 19.40 23.27
N ALA A 18 -0.38 20.68 23.27
CA ALA A 18 -1.36 21.77 23.11
C ALA A 18 -1.07 22.72 21.93
N GLN A 19 0.01 22.53 21.17
CA GLN A 19 0.33 23.40 20.04
C GLN A 19 0.81 22.60 18.84
N THR A 20 -0.01 22.57 17.78
CA THR A 20 0.40 22.26 16.42
C THR A 20 0.47 23.58 15.64
N ASP A 21 1.60 23.88 15.00
CA ASP A 21 1.80 25.10 14.22
C ASP A 21 0.77 25.17 13.08
N THR A 22 -0.18 26.10 13.20
CA THR A 22 -1.31 26.24 12.26
C THR A 22 -0.89 26.99 10.99
N THR A 23 0.23 27.73 11.04
CA THR A 23 0.71 28.59 9.94
C THR A 23 1.02 27.79 8.68
N LEU A 24 1.65 26.63 8.84
CA LEU A 24 2.02 25.75 7.73
C LEU A 24 0.80 25.13 7.05
N VAL A 25 -0.22 24.75 7.83
CA VAL A 25 -1.47 24.19 7.30
C VAL A 25 -2.22 25.24 6.49
N GLN A 26 -2.25 26.49 6.96
CA GLN A 26 -2.92 27.61 6.26
C GLN A 26 -2.25 27.93 4.92
N GLN A 27 -0.92 27.99 4.87
CA GLN A 27 -0.19 28.28 3.62
C GLN A 27 -0.41 27.19 2.56
N ASN A 28 -0.35 25.92 2.95
CA ASN A 28 -0.63 24.81 2.04
C ASN A 28 -2.07 24.85 1.52
N LEU A 29 -3.01 25.29 2.35
CA LEU A 29 -4.42 25.44 1.98
C LEU A 29 -4.64 26.57 0.97
N GLU A 30 -3.95 27.69 1.14
CA GLU A 30 -4.03 28.86 0.24
C GLU A 30 -3.55 28.51 -1.17
N THR A 31 -2.41 27.80 -1.29
CA THR A 31 -1.92 27.29 -2.57
C THR A 31 -2.89 26.28 -3.22
N ILE A 32 -3.54 25.45 -2.40
CA ILE A 32 -4.56 24.51 -2.86
C ILE A 32 -5.79 25.26 -3.41
N LEU A 33 -6.20 26.37 -2.78
CA LEU A 33 -7.35 27.13 -3.23
C LEU A 33 -7.11 27.82 -4.56
N GLU A 34 -5.95 28.44 -4.74
CA GLU A 34 -5.55 29.09 -5.99
C GLU A 34 -5.60 28.11 -7.18
N ASP A 35 -5.17 26.87 -6.98
CA ASP A 35 -5.19 25.83 -8.02
C ASP A 35 -6.60 25.25 -8.27
N ALA A 36 -7.52 25.35 -7.31
CA ALA A 36 -8.85 24.75 -7.37
C ALA A 36 -9.96 25.74 -7.82
N SER A 37 -9.75 27.06 -7.67
CA SER A 37 -10.80 28.07 -7.74
C SER A 37 -10.93 28.81 -9.08
N GLU A 38 -10.67 28.18 -10.22
CA GLU A 38 -11.09 28.75 -11.52
C GLU A 38 -12.64 28.91 -11.59
N GLY A 39 -13.17 30.03 -11.06
CA GLY A 39 -14.56 30.46 -11.19
C GLY A 39 -15.52 30.16 -10.02
N VAL A 40 -15.05 29.75 -8.82
CA VAL A 40 -15.91 29.48 -7.65
C VAL A 40 -15.63 30.48 -6.52
N ASP A 41 -16.68 30.95 -5.82
CA ASP A 41 -16.59 31.90 -4.71
C ASP A 41 -15.73 31.34 -3.56
N ASP A 42 -14.60 31.99 -3.28
CA ASP A 42 -13.53 31.50 -2.41
C ASP A 42 -14.02 31.09 -1.01
N SER A 43 -14.99 31.84 -0.44
CA SER A 43 -15.51 31.56 0.91
C SER A 43 -16.19 30.21 1.04
N GLN A 44 -16.89 29.73 -0.01
CA GLN A 44 -17.55 28.42 0.03
C GLN A 44 -16.55 27.28 -0.10
N LEU A 45 -15.44 27.51 -0.80
CA LEU A 45 -14.38 26.53 -0.94
C LEU A 45 -13.64 26.30 0.38
N TYR A 46 -13.33 27.36 1.13
CA TYR A 46 -12.68 27.23 2.45
C TYR A 46 -13.47 26.30 3.39
N ASP A 47 -14.78 26.49 3.49
CA ASP A 47 -15.65 25.66 4.33
C ASP A 47 -15.62 24.19 3.92
N ILE A 48 -15.59 23.91 2.61
CA ILE A 48 -15.50 22.55 2.06
C ILE A 48 -14.15 21.91 2.41
N LEU A 49 -13.05 22.65 2.25
CA LEU A 49 -11.72 22.12 2.55
C LEU A 49 -11.53 21.87 4.04
N GLU A 50 -12.00 22.78 4.89
CA GLU A 50 -11.97 22.61 6.34
C GLU A 50 -12.79 21.37 6.74
N TYR A 51 -13.98 21.22 6.18
CA TYR A 51 -14.83 20.05 6.42
C TYR A 51 -14.13 18.74 6.04
N LEU A 52 -13.49 18.68 4.86
CA LEU A 52 -12.77 17.48 4.38
C LEU A 52 -11.52 17.18 5.21
N THR A 53 -10.84 18.21 5.71
CA THR A 53 -9.68 18.04 6.60
C THR A 53 -10.11 17.45 7.95
N GLN A 54 -11.27 17.86 8.47
CA GLN A 54 -11.83 17.31 9.71
C GLN A 54 -12.50 15.94 9.50
N ASN A 55 -13.03 15.68 8.29
CA ASN A 55 -13.75 14.45 7.94
C ASN A 55 -13.08 13.78 6.71
N PRO A 56 -11.89 13.20 6.88
CA PRO A 56 -11.14 12.62 5.78
C PRO A 56 -11.87 11.41 5.18
N ILE A 57 -11.85 11.32 3.85
CA ILE A 57 -12.58 10.30 3.11
C ILE A 57 -11.81 8.97 3.15
N PRO A 58 -12.44 7.85 3.58
CA PRO A 58 -11.77 6.56 3.66
C PRO A 58 -11.56 5.93 2.27
N LEU A 59 -10.30 5.84 1.81
CA LEU A 59 -9.98 5.35 0.45
C LEU A 59 -10.48 3.92 0.17
N ASN A 60 -10.43 3.06 1.19
CA ASN A 60 -10.76 1.66 1.05
C ASN A 60 -12.27 1.37 0.97
N THR A 61 -13.11 2.30 1.43
CA THR A 61 -14.57 2.11 1.43
C THR A 61 -15.30 3.14 0.59
N ALA A 62 -14.67 4.25 0.23
CA ALA A 62 -15.28 5.31 -0.56
C ALA A 62 -15.73 4.82 -1.94
N SER A 63 -16.90 5.31 -2.34
CA SER A 63 -17.44 5.23 -3.69
C SER A 63 -16.78 6.25 -4.60
N ILE A 64 -16.95 6.08 -5.92
CA ILE A 64 -16.39 7.02 -6.91
C ILE A 64 -16.93 8.44 -6.72
N ASN A 65 -18.20 8.58 -6.31
CA ASN A 65 -18.82 9.88 -6.10
C ASN A 65 -18.30 10.59 -4.84
N GLU A 66 -17.86 9.82 -3.83
CA GLU A 66 -17.24 10.39 -2.64
C GLU A 66 -15.81 10.82 -2.92
N LEU A 67 -15.05 10.00 -3.65
CA LEU A 67 -13.71 10.36 -4.10
C LEU A 67 -13.70 11.65 -4.94
N LEU A 68 -14.68 11.83 -5.83
CA LEU A 68 -14.83 13.06 -6.62
C LEU A 68 -15.16 14.32 -5.80
N LYS A 69 -15.48 14.20 -4.51
CA LYS A 69 -15.62 15.39 -3.62
C LYS A 69 -14.28 15.95 -3.21
N ILE A 70 -13.20 15.18 -3.35
CA ILE A 70 -11.86 15.61 -3.01
C ILE A 70 -11.41 16.62 -4.09
N PRO A 71 -10.94 17.81 -3.70
CA PRO A 71 -10.35 18.78 -4.63
C PRO A 71 -9.23 18.14 -5.45
N PHE A 72 -9.07 18.58 -6.70
CA PHE A 72 -8.10 18.04 -7.67
C PHE A 72 -8.31 16.59 -8.09
N MET A 73 -9.36 15.92 -7.60
CA MET A 73 -9.65 14.56 -8.00
C MET A 73 -10.54 14.52 -9.24
N ASP A 74 -10.00 13.92 -10.30
CA ASP A 74 -10.71 13.66 -11.53
C ASP A 74 -11.25 12.22 -11.57
N ARG A 75 -12.17 11.97 -12.50
CA ARG A 75 -12.86 10.68 -12.62
C ARG A 75 -11.90 9.54 -13.01
N VAL A 76 -10.84 9.85 -13.76
CA VAL A 76 -9.86 8.84 -14.20
C VAL A 76 -9.04 8.39 -13.00
N THR A 77 -8.44 9.33 -12.28
CA THR A 77 -7.67 9.04 -11.06
C THR A 77 -8.53 8.36 -9.99
N ALA A 78 -9.77 8.82 -9.75
CA ALA A 78 -10.68 8.15 -8.81
C ALA A 78 -10.95 6.67 -9.20
N ALA A 79 -11.14 6.39 -10.49
CA ALA A 79 -11.31 5.04 -10.99
C ALA A 79 -10.03 4.20 -10.86
N ALA A 80 -8.86 4.81 -11.08
CA ALA A 80 -7.56 4.15 -10.90
C ALA A 80 -7.32 3.76 -9.43
N ILE A 81 -7.67 4.64 -8.47
CA ILE A 81 -7.59 4.36 -7.03
C ILE A 81 -8.48 3.16 -6.67
N ILE A 82 -9.72 3.12 -7.15
CA ILE A 82 -10.65 2.01 -6.91
C ILE A 82 -10.12 0.70 -7.52
N ARG A 83 -9.57 0.76 -8.75
CA ARG A 83 -8.97 -0.40 -9.41
C ARG A 83 -7.80 -0.94 -8.59
N HIS A 84 -6.89 -0.06 -8.18
CA HIS A 84 -5.72 -0.43 -7.40
C HIS A 84 -6.09 -1.05 -6.05
N ARG A 85 -7.05 -0.45 -5.34
CA ARG A 85 -7.63 -1.00 -4.11
C ARG A 85 -8.15 -2.43 -4.30
N ASN A 86 -8.88 -2.69 -5.38
CA ASN A 86 -9.46 -4.01 -5.63
C ASN A 86 -8.38 -5.07 -5.95
N VAL A 87 -7.27 -4.65 -6.58
CA VAL A 87 -6.16 -5.56 -6.91
C VAL A 87 -5.31 -5.89 -5.68
N LEU A 88 -4.99 -4.91 -4.84
CA LEU A 88 -4.13 -5.11 -3.66
C LEU A 88 -4.87 -5.46 -2.38
N GLY A 89 -6.21 -5.47 -2.39
CA GLY A 89 -7.02 -5.72 -1.19
C GLY A 89 -7.02 -4.55 -0.20
N GLY A 90 -6.68 -3.35 -0.66
CA GLY A 90 -6.66 -2.13 0.15
C GLY A 90 -5.41 -1.26 -0.02
N ILE A 91 -5.51 -0.02 0.42
CA ILE A 91 -4.45 0.98 0.48
C ILE A 91 -4.22 1.29 1.96
N TYR A 92 -3.02 0.98 2.45
CA TYR A 92 -2.62 1.06 3.85
C TYR A 92 -1.53 2.12 4.08
N ASN A 93 -0.72 2.41 3.04
CA ASN A 93 0.37 3.38 3.11
C ASN A 93 0.29 4.41 1.97
N ILE A 94 0.73 5.64 2.23
CA ILE A 94 0.81 6.72 1.21
C ILE A 94 1.69 6.29 0.04
N ASP A 95 2.77 5.56 0.32
CA ASP A 95 3.70 5.07 -0.69
C ASP A 95 3.04 4.18 -1.74
N GLN A 96 1.97 3.45 -1.38
CA GLN A 96 1.23 2.60 -2.32
C GLN A 96 0.51 3.45 -3.37
N MET A 97 0.09 4.67 -3.03
CA MET A 97 -0.57 5.57 -3.96
C MET A 97 0.35 6.01 -5.10
N ARG A 98 1.67 6.02 -4.89
CA ARG A 98 2.65 6.34 -5.94
C ARG A 98 2.74 5.28 -7.03
N PHE A 99 2.23 4.07 -6.79
CA PHE A 99 2.18 3.00 -7.79
C PHE A 99 0.86 2.94 -8.54
N ILE A 100 -0.08 3.83 -8.24
CA ILE A 100 -1.36 3.92 -8.95
C ILE A 100 -1.10 4.65 -10.28
N GLU A 101 -1.49 4.01 -11.39
CA GLU A 101 -1.49 4.66 -12.70
C GLU A 101 -2.37 5.92 -12.66
N ASP A 102 -1.95 6.98 -13.35
CA ASP A 102 -2.67 8.26 -13.40
C ASP A 102 -2.74 9.02 -12.05
N VAL A 103 -1.88 8.67 -11.10
CA VAL A 103 -1.72 9.43 -9.85
C VAL A 103 -0.32 10.05 -9.80
N SER A 104 -0.24 11.38 -9.95
CA SER A 104 1.03 12.12 -9.84
C SER A 104 1.45 12.29 -8.38
N PHE A 105 2.76 12.45 -8.14
CA PHE A 105 3.28 12.70 -6.80
C PHE A 105 2.73 14.00 -6.19
N GLU A 106 2.61 15.06 -7.00
CA GLU A 106 2.05 16.35 -6.59
C GLU A 106 0.59 16.22 -6.17
N LEU A 107 -0.20 15.44 -6.92
CA LEU A 107 -1.59 15.16 -6.56
C LEU A 107 -1.69 14.47 -5.21
N VAL A 108 -0.85 13.45 -4.97
CA VAL A 108 -0.81 12.75 -3.67
C VAL A 108 -0.56 13.73 -2.54
N GLN A 109 0.43 14.62 -2.67
CA GLN A 109 0.74 15.61 -1.64
C GLN A 109 -0.43 16.54 -1.32
N LYS A 110 -1.19 16.95 -2.35
CA LYS A 110 -2.36 17.81 -2.19
C LYS A 110 -3.55 17.10 -1.53
N ILE A 111 -3.76 15.80 -1.82
CA ILE A 111 -4.93 15.06 -1.32
C ILE A 111 -4.71 14.39 0.03
N VAL A 112 -3.47 14.13 0.45
CA VAL A 112 -3.10 13.55 1.75
C VAL A 112 -3.90 14.10 2.94
N PRO A 113 -4.12 15.42 3.10
CA PRO A 113 -4.91 15.93 4.23
C PRO A 113 -6.40 15.55 4.20
N PHE A 114 -6.96 15.17 3.05
CA PHE A 114 -8.38 14.90 2.86
C PHE A 114 -8.73 13.41 2.83
N ILE A 115 -7.74 12.53 2.98
CA ILE A 115 -7.91 11.08 2.82
C ILE A 115 -7.57 10.33 4.10
N LYS A 116 -8.31 9.24 4.33
CA LYS A 116 -8.02 8.28 5.40
C LYS A 116 -7.57 6.94 4.80
N LEU A 117 -6.39 6.49 5.22
CA LEU A 117 -5.84 5.18 4.86
C LEU A 117 -6.49 4.06 5.69
N GLY A 118 -6.31 2.81 5.24
CA GLY A 118 -6.76 1.66 6.01
C GLY A 118 -5.96 1.50 7.30
N ASP A 119 -6.65 1.23 8.42
CA ASP A 119 -6.04 1.05 9.74
C ASP A 119 -5.32 -0.32 9.90
N GLY A 120 -5.26 -1.13 8.85
CA GLY A 120 -4.72 -2.49 8.84
C GLY A 120 -3.26 -2.59 8.38
N GLN A 121 -2.72 -3.81 8.43
CA GLN A 121 -1.45 -4.13 7.76
C GLN A 121 -1.75 -4.56 6.32
N PRO A 122 -0.86 -4.22 5.35
CA PRO A 122 -0.98 -4.77 4.02
C PRO A 122 -0.90 -6.31 4.09
N PRO A 123 -1.67 -7.04 3.26
CA PRO A 123 -1.62 -8.49 3.25
C PRO A 123 -0.19 -8.95 2.96
N THR A 124 0.27 -9.94 3.74
CA THR A 124 1.63 -10.47 3.60
C THR A 124 1.69 -11.31 2.33
N PHE A 125 2.87 -11.38 1.70
CA PHE A 125 3.08 -12.22 0.50
C PHE A 125 2.55 -13.65 0.68
N ASN A 126 2.79 -14.27 1.84
CA ASN A 126 2.33 -15.62 2.14
C ASN A 126 0.80 -15.73 2.11
N GLU A 127 0.06 -14.73 2.62
CA GLU A 127 -1.41 -14.72 2.63
C GLU A 127 -1.96 -14.66 1.20
N ILE A 128 -1.38 -13.80 0.35
CA ILE A 128 -1.76 -13.66 -1.06
C ILE A 128 -1.41 -14.93 -1.86
N PHE A 129 -0.23 -15.51 -1.57
CA PHE A 129 0.28 -16.69 -2.24
C PHE A 129 -0.54 -17.93 -1.89
N ASP A 130 -0.87 -18.12 -0.62
CA ASP A 130 -1.65 -19.25 -0.13
C ASP A 130 -3.08 -19.26 -0.67
N GLU A 131 -3.75 -18.11 -0.83
CA GLU A 131 -5.08 -18.05 -1.46
C GLU A 131 -5.05 -18.53 -2.91
N ASN A 132 -4.03 -18.14 -3.68
CA ASN A 132 -3.96 -18.43 -5.11
C ASN A 132 -3.38 -19.83 -5.42
N LEU A 133 -2.55 -20.40 -4.54
CA LEU A 133 -1.91 -21.70 -4.74
C LEU A 133 -2.64 -22.88 -4.13
N GLN A 134 -3.69 -22.66 -3.33
CA GLN A 134 -4.60 -23.74 -2.95
C GLN A 134 -5.21 -24.48 -4.15
N LEU A 135 -5.28 -23.82 -5.32
CA LEU A 135 -5.72 -24.42 -6.58
C LEU A 135 -4.62 -25.23 -7.29
N PHE A 136 -3.34 -25.05 -6.93
CA PHE A 136 -2.19 -25.72 -7.54
C PHE A 136 -1.84 -27.00 -6.78
N ASN A 137 -2.52 -28.11 -7.10
CA ASN A 137 -2.10 -29.43 -6.67
C ASN A 137 -0.93 -29.94 -7.53
N LEU A 138 0.28 -29.45 -7.25
CA LEU A 138 1.49 -29.82 -7.99
C LEU A 138 2.12 -31.11 -7.45
N ASN A 139 1.93 -32.21 -8.17
CA ASN A 139 2.60 -33.48 -7.88
C ASN A 139 3.93 -33.56 -8.64
N PHE A 140 5.03 -33.19 -7.99
CA PHE A 140 6.36 -33.37 -8.54
C PHE A 140 6.88 -34.79 -8.26
N ARG A 141 7.06 -35.58 -9.31
CA ARG A 141 7.74 -36.89 -9.24
C ARG A 141 9.02 -36.85 -10.06
N THR A 142 10.16 -36.94 -9.39
CA THR A 142 11.46 -37.14 -10.05
C THR A 142 11.84 -38.62 -9.97
N ARG A 143 12.45 -39.16 -11.04
CA ARG A 143 13.01 -40.52 -11.06
C ARG A 143 14.43 -40.42 -11.60
N GLY A 144 15.40 -40.83 -10.79
CA GLY A 144 16.78 -41.06 -11.23
C GLY A 144 17.01 -42.56 -11.33
N LEU A 145 17.36 -43.05 -12.52
CA LEU A 145 17.92 -44.39 -12.68
C LEU A 145 19.44 -44.22 -12.74
N TYR A 146 20.11 -44.65 -11.69
CA TYR A 146 21.56 -44.82 -11.69
C TYR A 146 21.84 -46.31 -11.75
N ASP A 147 22.48 -46.74 -12.84
CA ASP A 147 23.07 -48.07 -12.89
C ASP A 147 24.52 -47.95 -12.40
N PHE A 148 24.77 -48.47 -11.18
CA PHE A 148 26.11 -48.54 -10.62
C PHE A 148 26.86 -49.79 -11.07
N GLN A 149 26.20 -50.70 -11.80
CA GLN A 149 26.85 -51.90 -12.31
C GLN A 149 27.57 -51.57 -13.62
N LYS A 150 28.77 -52.12 -13.75
CA LYS A 150 29.54 -52.00 -14.98
C LYS A 150 28.90 -52.92 -16.01
N ASP A 151 28.51 -52.39 -17.17
CA ASP A 151 27.97 -53.20 -18.25
C ASP A 151 28.92 -54.36 -18.60
N ARG A 152 28.38 -55.57 -18.79
CA ARG A 152 29.15 -56.80 -19.07
C ARG A 152 30.15 -56.64 -20.24
N GLY A 153 29.85 -55.75 -21.20
CA GLY A 153 30.76 -55.42 -22.32
C GLY A 153 32.07 -54.75 -21.89
N PHE A 154 32.08 -54.01 -20.78
CA PHE A 154 33.29 -53.39 -20.22
C PHE A 154 34.07 -54.33 -19.29
N GLU A 155 33.42 -55.36 -18.73
CA GLU A 155 34.10 -56.42 -17.97
C GLU A 155 34.77 -57.43 -18.90
N SER A 156 34.08 -57.82 -19.98
CA SER A 156 34.57 -58.76 -21.00
C SER A 156 35.52 -58.11 -22.03
N GLY A 157 35.67 -56.79 -22.00
CA GLY A 157 36.49 -56.05 -22.96
C GLY A 157 35.92 -56.01 -24.38
N THR A 158 34.74 -56.59 -24.61
CA THR A 158 33.99 -56.52 -25.88
C THR A 158 32.94 -55.42 -25.80
N TYR A 159 33.39 -54.18 -25.96
CA TYR A 159 32.54 -53.00 -26.15
C TYR A 159 32.75 -52.46 -27.57
N PRO A 160 31.80 -51.68 -28.13
CA PRO A 160 31.97 -51.10 -29.46
C PRO A 160 33.32 -50.38 -29.56
N ASN A 161 34.13 -50.70 -30.57
CA ASN A 161 35.53 -50.26 -30.78
C ASN A 161 36.65 -50.97 -29.99
N SER A 162 36.38 -52.07 -29.28
CA SER A 162 37.44 -52.90 -28.69
C SER A 162 38.29 -53.61 -29.75
N ARG A 163 39.61 -53.69 -29.53
CA ARG A 163 40.62 -54.25 -30.47
C ARG A 163 40.46 -55.74 -30.81
N TRP A 164 39.56 -56.47 -30.16
CA TRP A 164 39.40 -57.92 -30.28
C TRP A 164 38.26 -58.37 -31.20
N LYS A 165 37.80 -57.52 -32.13
CA LYS A 165 37.00 -58.00 -33.26
C LYS A 165 37.94 -58.47 -34.37
N LEU A 166 38.40 -59.72 -34.26
CA LEU A 166 38.78 -60.56 -35.39
C LEU A 166 37.58 -61.44 -35.74
#